data_AF-A0AAJ1Q0L2-F1
#
_entry.id   AF-A0AAJ1Q0L2-F1
#
_cell.length_a   1.000
_cell.length_b   1.000
_cell.length_c   1.000
_cell.angle_alpha   90.00
_cell.angle_beta   90.00
_cell.angle_gamma   90.00
#
_symmetry.space_group_name_H-M   'P 1'
#
loop_
_entity.id
_entity.type
_entity.pdbx_description
1 polymer ?
#
loop_
_entity_poly.entity_id
_entity_poly.type
_entity_poly.pdbx_seq_one_letter_code
_entity_poly.pdbx_strand_id
1 'polypeptide(L)'
;MSSSSSGAVRGETAPASSATRQAKRNEVLTGLVNWMKENKRELPMRSEDVTPWGTLVGEVMSQQTPMPRVQPIWSRWMQLWPTPAALAAAPASRVLVEWGRLGYPSRALRLRECAITISERPGGQVPADFESLCSLPGIGPYTASALMSFQFHERRAVLDTNIRRVIARIFSGIERPASSSPTRVERELADSLLPSSGAECATWNLALMEFGAIACTSKNPACDTCPLVAECAWFVAGRPMVEVKRKSQAWAGTDRQARGRVVQLLRDLHVSGDSSASSASSDSPVASGDSSATGNVPSPIDEAAPTVSYSAALEVATLPGSDPDQAPRVIEGLLADGLLVRVGEDRLALPR
;
A
#
# COMPACT_ATOMS: atom_id res chain seq x y z
N MET A 1 -33.06 36.15 -46.44
CA MET A 1 -32.89 36.94 -45.20
C MET A 1 -33.53 36.14 -44.08
N SER A 2 -32.76 35.27 -43.43
CA SER A 2 -33.24 34.40 -42.36
C SER A 2 -32.40 34.68 -41.14
N SER A 3 -32.99 35.39 -40.19
CA SER A 3 -32.36 35.84 -38.96
C SER A 3 -32.27 34.67 -37.97
N SER A 4 -31.04 34.23 -37.69
CA SER A 4 -30.74 33.22 -36.68
C SER A 4 -30.74 33.86 -35.28
N SER A 5 -31.63 33.35 -34.43
CA SER A 5 -31.67 33.57 -32.98
C SER A 5 -30.43 32.96 -32.32
N SER A 6 -29.52 33.81 -31.83
CA SER A 6 -28.39 33.42 -30.99
C SER A 6 -28.80 33.54 -29.51
N GLY A 7 -29.24 32.42 -28.92
CA GLY A 7 -29.43 32.29 -27.48
C GLY A 7 -28.14 31.79 -26.84
N ALA A 8 -27.32 32.71 -26.33
CA ALA A 8 -26.13 32.36 -25.56
C ALA A 8 -26.54 31.98 -24.12
N VAL A 9 -26.38 30.72 -23.75
CA VAL A 9 -26.36 30.29 -22.34
C VAL A 9 -24.90 30.34 -21.87
N ARG A 10 -24.54 31.38 -21.14
CA ARG A 10 -23.35 31.40 -20.27
C ARG A 10 -23.79 31.77 -18.86
N GLY A 11 -23.97 30.76 -18.02
CA GLY A 11 -23.99 30.91 -16.56
C GLY A 11 -22.63 30.52 -16.00
N GLU A 12 -21.64 31.40 -16.13
CA GLU A 12 -20.43 31.30 -15.31
C GLU A 12 -20.80 31.77 -13.90
N THR A 13 -20.94 30.83 -12.97
CA THR A 13 -21.15 31.13 -11.56
C THR A 13 -19.88 31.76 -11.00
N ALA A 14 -20.02 32.92 -10.35
CA ALA A 14 -18.91 33.59 -9.69
C ALA A 14 -18.23 32.64 -8.68
N PRO A 15 -16.88 32.69 -8.53
CA PRO A 15 -16.19 31.83 -7.58
C PRO A 15 -16.71 32.11 -6.17
N ALA A 16 -17.11 31.05 -5.46
CA ALA A 16 -17.62 31.14 -4.10
C ALA A 16 -16.64 31.90 -3.18
N SER A 17 -17.18 32.71 -2.26
CA SER A 17 -16.38 33.46 -1.31
C SER A 17 -15.49 32.54 -0.46
N SER A 18 -14.39 33.08 0.09
CA SER A 18 -13.51 32.32 1.00
C SER A 18 -14.30 31.72 2.18
N ALA A 19 -15.25 32.48 2.74
CA ALA A 19 -16.11 32.04 3.84
C ALA A 19 -17.03 30.88 3.43
N THR A 20 -17.63 30.93 2.24
CA THR A 20 -18.48 29.84 1.72
C THR A 20 -17.68 28.54 1.52
N ARG A 21 -16.44 28.63 1.01
CA ARG A 21 -15.56 27.47 0.87
C ARG A 21 -15.15 26.88 2.21
N GLN A 22 -14.90 27.74 3.20
CA GLN A 22 -14.56 27.33 4.55
C GLN A 22 -15.73 26.63 5.26
N ALA A 23 -16.95 27.15 5.13
CA ALA A 23 -18.17 26.54 5.66
C ALA A 23 -18.39 25.14 5.07
N LYS A 24 -18.37 25.02 3.74
CA LYS A 24 -18.49 23.73 3.05
C LYS A 24 -17.41 22.74 3.49
N ARG A 25 -16.16 23.16 3.59
CA ARG A 25 -15.06 22.30 4.09
C ARG A 25 -15.36 21.78 5.50
N ASN A 26 -15.85 22.64 6.40
CA ASN A 26 -16.17 22.25 7.77
C ASN A 26 -17.34 21.26 7.85
N GLU A 27 -18.38 21.45 7.02
CA GLU A 27 -19.49 20.51 6.90
C GLU A 27 -19.02 19.15 6.39
N VAL A 28 -18.18 19.13 5.35
CA VAL A 28 -17.59 17.90 4.81
C VAL A 28 -16.71 17.20 5.84
N LEU A 29 -15.87 17.94 6.57
CA LEU A 29 -15.05 17.39 7.66
C LEU A 29 -15.92 16.75 8.73
N THR A 30 -16.94 17.46 9.20
CA THR A 30 -17.85 16.97 10.24
C THR A 30 -18.57 15.71 9.77
N GLY A 31 -19.10 15.72 8.54
CA GLY A 31 -19.78 14.57 7.96
C GLY A 31 -18.86 13.35 7.81
N LEU A 32 -17.62 13.55 7.35
CA LEU A 32 -16.63 12.46 7.22
C LEU A 32 -16.22 11.88 8.58
N VAL A 33 -15.97 12.73 9.57
CA VAL A 33 -15.57 12.29 10.92
C VAL A 33 -16.69 11.50 11.58
N ASN A 34 -17.94 11.98 11.49
CA ASN A 34 -19.08 11.28 12.05
C ASN A 34 -19.31 9.94 11.33
N TRP A 35 -19.27 9.94 10.00
CA TRP A 35 -19.36 8.70 9.22
C TRP A 35 -18.25 7.70 9.60
N MET A 36 -17.01 8.16 9.77
CA MET A 36 -15.88 7.30 10.11
C MET A 36 -16.05 6.66 11.50
N LYS A 37 -16.62 7.37 12.49
CA LYS A 37 -16.88 6.79 13.83
C LYS A 37 -17.77 5.55 13.77
N GLU A 38 -18.73 5.53 12.86
CA GLU A 38 -19.72 4.46 12.73
C GLU A 38 -19.31 3.37 11.73
N ASN A 39 -18.48 3.70 10.73
CA ASN A 39 -18.27 2.84 9.56
C ASN A 39 -16.81 2.42 9.32
N LYS A 40 -15.83 2.94 10.09
CA LYS A 40 -14.42 2.60 9.88
C LYS A 40 -14.18 1.09 10.04
N ARG A 41 -13.27 0.56 9.25
CA ARG A 41 -12.74 -0.79 9.46
C ARG A 41 -11.81 -0.79 10.66
N GLU A 42 -11.92 -1.84 11.48
CA GLU A 42 -10.96 -2.14 12.54
C GLU A 42 -9.66 -2.67 11.93
N LEU A 43 -8.63 -1.83 11.95
CA LEU A 43 -7.32 -2.11 11.36
C LEU A 43 -6.24 -1.95 12.44
N PRO A 44 -5.54 -3.04 12.84
CA PRO A 44 -4.48 -3.00 13.85
C PRO A 44 -3.39 -1.96 13.56
N MET A 45 -3.07 -1.74 12.29
CA MET A 45 -2.08 -0.73 11.88
C MET A 45 -2.53 0.73 12.05
N ARG A 46 -3.74 0.98 12.57
CA ARG A 46 -4.28 2.30 12.87
C ARG A 46 -4.58 2.49 14.36
N SER A 47 -4.20 1.56 15.22
CA SER A 47 -4.33 1.76 16.66
C SER A 47 -3.32 2.78 17.17
N GLU A 48 -3.63 3.42 18.30
CA GLU A 48 -2.84 4.53 18.85
C GLU A 48 -1.44 4.09 19.33
N ASP A 49 -1.25 2.81 19.61
CA ASP A 49 0.02 2.20 20.02
C ASP A 49 0.95 1.82 18.86
N VAL A 50 0.52 2.03 17.61
CA VAL A 50 1.35 1.76 16.42
C VAL A 50 2.50 2.75 16.34
N THR A 51 3.72 2.22 16.33
CA THR A 51 4.95 3.02 16.19
C THR A 51 5.08 3.60 14.78
N PRO A 52 5.89 4.67 14.59
CA PRO A 52 6.23 5.17 13.26
C PRO A 52 6.77 4.10 12.30
N TRP A 53 7.48 3.10 12.84
CA TRP A 53 7.92 1.94 12.07
C TRP A 53 6.75 1.08 11.59
N GLY A 54 5.80 0.76 12.47
CA GLY A 54 4.61 0.00 12.10
C GLY A 54 3.79 0.69 11.01
N THR A 55 3.62 2.01 11.11
CA THR A 55 2.92 2.81 10.08
C THR A 55 3.69 2.82 8.76
N LEU A 56 5.03 2.96 8.77
CA LEU A 56 5.87 2.86 7.57
C LEU A 56 5.69 1.52 6.85
N VAL A 57 5.76 0.41 7.60
CA VAL A 57 5.58 -0.93 7.05
C VAL A 57 4.18 -1.08 6.44
N GLY A 58 3.13 -0.63 7.15
CA GLY A 58 1.75 -0.66 6.67
C GLY A 58 1.54 0.13 5.38
N GLU A 59 2.08 1.35 5.31
CA GLU A 59 2.00 2.20 4.11
C GLU A 59 2.75 1.59 2.92
N VAL A 60 3.93 0.97 3.13
CA VAL A 60 4.66 0.31 2.05
C VAL A 60 3.91 -0.94 1.56
N MET A 61 3.34 -1.74 2.46
CA MET A 61 2.55 -2.92 2.10
C MET A 61 1.28 -2.56 1.33
N SER A 62 0.57 -1.50 1.73
CA SER A 62 -0.72 -1.09 1.15
C SER A 62 -0.61 -0.47 -0.24
N GLN A 63 0.60 -0.12 -0.70
CA GLN A 63 0.83 0.31 -2.08
C GLN A 63 0.32 -0.76 -3.07
N GLN A 64 -0.67 -0.40 -3.89
CA GLN A 64 -1.27 -1.31 -4.89
C GLN A 64 -1.80 -2.64 -4.31
N THR A 65 -2.03 -2.72 -2.99
CA THR A 65 -2.45 -3.95 -2.32
C THR A 65 -3.64 -3.65 -1.41
N PRO A 66 -4.79 -4.31 -1.59
CA PRO A 66 -5.98 -3.99 -0.80
C PRO A 66 -5.80 -4.40 0.66
N MET A 67 -6.34 -3.57 1.56
CA MET A 67 -6.14 -3.70 3.01
C MET A 67 -6.45 -5.10 3.59
N PRO A 68 -7.51 -5.82 3.17
CA PRO A 68 -7.78 -7.17 3.68
C PRO A 68 -6.64 -8.17 3.42
N ARG A 69 -5.80 -7.94 2.40
CA ARG A 69 -4.62 -8.76 2.12
C ARG A 69 -3.41 -8.32 2.93
N VAL A 70 -3.31 -7.03 3.24
CA VAL A 70 -2.20 -6.41 3.98
C VAL A 70 -2.27 -6.78 5.46
N GLN A 71 -3.44 -6.62 6.08
CA GLN A 71 -3.66 -6.75 7.52
C GLN A 71 -3.05 -8.01 8.17
N PRO A 72 -3.30 -9.25 7.67
CA PRO A 72 -2.72 -10.43 8.28
C PRO A 72 -1.19 -10.47 8.17
N ILE A 73 -0.64 -10.01 7.04
CA ILE A 73 0.82 -10.00 6.81
C ILE A 73 1.48 -8.94 7.67
N TRP A 74 0.91 -7.74 7.75
CA TRP A 74 1.39 -6.67 8.63
C TRP A 74 1.42 -7.12 10.10
N SER A 75 0.36 -7.77 10.57
CA SER A 75 0.27 -8.24 11.97
C SER A 75 1.37 -9.26 12.28
N ARG A 76 1.60 -10.21 11.36
CA ARG A 76 2.69 -11.18 11.46
C ARG A 76 4.07 -10.51 11.42
N TRP A 77 4.25 -9.50 10.56
CA TRP A 77 5.49 -8.74 10.48
C TRP A 77 5.78 -7.94 11.73
N MET A 78 4.77 -7.37 12.39
CA MET A 78 4.98 -6.66 13.65
C MET A 78 5.36 -7.60 14.81
N GLN A 79 4.99 -8.88 14.74
CA GLN A 79 5.46 -9.90 15.69
C GLN A 79 6.92 -10.30 15.43
N LEU A 80 7.30 -10.47 14.16
CA LEU A 80 8.64 -10.90 13.76
C LEU A 80 9.68 -9.77 13.83
N TRP A 81 9.28 -8.58 13.37
CA TRP A 81 10.15 -7.42 13.13
C TRP A 81 9.49 -6.13 13.63
N PRO A 82 9.29 -5.99 14.95
CA PRO A 82 8.65 -4.82 15.56
C PRO A 82 9.48 -3.53 15.45
N THR A 83 10.75 -3.62 15.03
CA THR A 83 11.65 -2.46 14.89
C THR A 83 12.42 -2.49 13.57
N PRO A 84 12.95 -1.35 13.10
CA PRO A 84 13.83 -1.31 11.93
C PRO A 84 15.02 -2.27 12.06
N ALA A 85 15.66 -2.31 13.22
CA ALA A 85 16.82 -3.18 13.48
C ALA A 85 16.47 -4.67 13.34
N ALA A 86 15.27 -5.07 13.80
CA ALA A 86 14.82 -6.45 13.66
C ALA A 86 14.65 -6.86 12.18
N LEU A 87 14.07 -5.99 11.34
CA LEU A 87 13.96 -6.27 9.90
C LEU A 87 15.32 -6.19 9.19
N ALA A 88 16.18 -5.24 9.57
CA ALA A 88 17.52 -5.09 8.99
C ALA A 88 18.38 -6.35 9.19
N ALA A 89 18.28 -6.98 10.35
CA ALA A 89 18.98 -8.22 10.67
C ALA A 89 18.40 -9.47 9.97
N ALA A 90 17.18 -9.39 9.43
CA ALA A 90 16.55 -10.53 8.78
C ALA A 90 17.23 -10.86 7.43
N PRO A 91 17.41 -12.14 7.08
CA PRO A 91 17.83 -12.52 5.73
C PRO A 91 16.82 -12.06 4.67
N ALA A 92 17.30 -11.64 3.51
CA ALA A 92 16.46 -11.20 2.40
C ALA A 92 15.49 -12.31 1.95
N SER A 93 15.93 -13.57 1.97
CA SER A 93 15.10 -14.75 1.68
C SER A 93 13.89 -14.83 2.61
N ARG A 94 14.10 -14.68 3.93
CA ARG A 94 13.04 -14.70 4.93
C ARG A 94 12.06 -13.55 4.73
N VAL A 95 12.57 -12.35 4.43
CA VAL A 95 11.73 -11.19 4.11
C VAL A 95 10.85 -11.45 2.88
N LEU A 96 11.39 -12.08 1.83
CA LEU A 96 10.63 -12.44 0.63
C LEU A 96 9.59 -13.54 0.88
N VAL A 97 9.93 -14.55 1.70
CA VAL A 97 8.99 -15.60 2.15
C VAL A 97 7.82 -14.97 2.89
N GLU A 98 8.11 -14.14 3.90
CA GLU A 98 7.12 -13.48 4.76
C GLU A 98 6.31 -12.40 4.04
N TRP A 99 6.83 -11.79 2.97
CA TRP A 99 6.07 -10.88 2.11
C TRP A 99 4.89 -11.59 1.42
N GLY A 100 5.02 -12.91 1.22
CA GLY A 100 3.94 -13.74 0.70
C GLY A 100 3.37 -13.19 -0.62
N ARG A 101 2.05 -13.21 -0.74
CA ARG A 101 1.38 -12.88 -2.01
C ARG A 101 1.02 -11.41 -2.16
N LEU A 102 1.56 -10.49 -1.35
CA LEU A 102 1.25 -9.05 -1.44
C LEU A 102 1.58 -8.43 -2.82
N GLY A 103 2.38 -9.11 -3.65
CA GLY A 103 2.75 -8.66 -4.98
C GLY A 103 3.89 -7.64 -4.94
N TYR A 104 4.56 -7.44 -6.07
CA TYR A 104 5.76 -6.58 -6.18
C TYR A 104 6.78 -6.82 -5.06
N PRO A 105 7.37 -8.03 -4.97
CA PRO A 105 8.26 -8.42 -3.88
C PRO A 105 9.52 -7.55 -3.74
N SER A 106 9.90 -6.79 -4.78
CA SER A 106 10.95 -5.78 -4.69
C SER A 106 10.69 -4.72 -3.63
N ARG A 107 9.41 -4.43 -3.30
CA ARG A 107 9.05 -3.55 -2.18
C ARG A 107 9.54 -4.09 -0.84
N ALA A 108 9.53 -5.42 -0.65
CA ALA A 108 10.01 -6.04 0.57
C ALA A 108 11.52 -5.84 0.75
N LEU A 109 12.29 -6.01 -0.33
CA LEU A 109 13.74 -5.77 -0.33
C LEU A 109 14.07 -4.29 -0.11
N ARG A 110 13.36 -3.38 -0.79
CA ARG A 110 13.50 -1.94 -0.57
C ARG A 110 13.14 -1.53 0.86
N LEU A 111 12.12 -2.13 1.46
CA LEU A 111 11.74 -1.90 2.85
C LEU A 111 12.80 -2.42 3.83
N ARG A 112 13.46 -3.54 3.51
CA ARG A 112 14.62 -4.03 4.27
C ARG A 112 15.82 -3.09 4.15
N GLU A 113 16.15 -2.62 2.94
CA GLU A 113 17.17 -1.59 2.74
C GLU A 113 16.86 -0.32 3.56
N CYS A 114 15.60 0.13 3.55
CA CYS A 114 15.13 1.23 4.38
C CYS A 114 15.35 0.97 5.88
N ALA A 115 15.03 -0.24 6.34
CA ALA A 115 15.25 -0.64 7.73
C ALA A 115 16.73 -0.61 8.13
N ILE A 116 17.63 -1.05 7.24
CA ILE A 116 19.09 -0.97 7.43
C ILE A 116 19.50 0.50 7.57
N THR A 117 19.11 1.35 6.62
CA THR A 117 19.43 2.79 6.67
C THR A 117 18.90 3.45 7.95
N ILE A 118 17.69 3.11 8.41
CA ILE A 118 17.15 3.64 9.67
C ILE A 118 17.97 3.15 10.87
N SER A 119 18.37 1.89 10.89
CA SER A 119 19.12 1.28 12.00
C SER A 119 20.52 1.86 12.17
N GLU A 120 21.12 2.35 11.08
CA GLU A 120 22.42 3.03 11.07
C GLU A 120 22.34 4.51 11.52
N ARG A 121 21.14 5.09 11.58
CA ARG A 121 20.95 6.47 12.06
C ARG A 121 21.08 6.54 13.58
N PRO A 122 21.48 7.70 14.15
CA PRO A 122 21.47 7.91 15.59
C PRO A 122 20.11 7.56 16.20
N GLY A 123 20.10 6.64 17.17
CA GLY A 123 18.89 6.18 17.85
C GLY A 123 18.06 5.12 17.12
N GLY A 124 18.38 4.77 15.86
CA GLY A 124 17.71 3.67 15.15
C GLY A 124 16.21 3.86 14.90
N GLN A 125 15.74 5.11 14.86
CA GLN A 125 14.32 5.45 14.79
C GLN A 125 13.94 6.06 13.44
N VAL A 126 12.68 5.84 13.04
CA VAL A 126 12.08 6.50 11.86
C VAL A 126 12.17 8.02 12.06
N PRO A 127 12.72 8.78 11.10
CA PRO A 127 12.85 10.22 11.24
C PRO A 127 11.48 10.90 11.26
N ALA A 128 11.39 11.99 12.02
CA ALA A 128 10.17 12.77 12.23
C ALA A 128 10.10 14.04 11.36
N ASP A 129 10.82 14.05 10.23
CA ASP A 129 10.84 15.15 9.27
C ASP A 129 10.71 14.63 7.82
N PHE A 130 10.05 15.43 6.99
CA PHE A 130 9.67 15.04 5.64
C PHE A 130 10.87 14.76 4.72
N GLU A 131 11.92 15.57 4.83
CA GLU A 131 13.12 15.49 3.97
C GLU A 131 13.92 14.22 4.30
N SER A 132 14.16 13.94 5.58
CA SER A 132 14.79 12.70 6.01
C SER A 132 13.96 11.49 5.61
N LEU A 133 12.63 11.52 5.78
CA LEU A 133 11.76 10.44 5.32
C LEU A 133 11.91 10.20 3.81
N CYS A 134 11.91 11.25 2.98
CA CYS A 134 12.07 11.12 1.53
C CYS A 134 13.47 10.65 1.10
N SER A 135 14.49 10.79 1.95
CA SER A 135 15.83 10.26 1.67
C SER A 135 15.97 8.76 1.93
N LEU A 136 14.98 8.14 2.59
CA LEU A 136 14.99 6.70 2.87
C LEU A 136 14.71 5.87 1.60
N PRO A 137 15.37 4.72 1.42
CA PRO A 137 15.11 3.81 0.31
C PRO A 137 13.62 3.45 0.16
N GLY A 138 13.07 3.68 -1.03
CA GLY A 138 11.69 3.31 -1.35
C GLY A 138 10.60 4.20 -0.71
N ILE A 139 10.98 5.26 0.02
CA ILE A 139 10.03 6.19 0.64
C ILE A 139 9.88 7.43 -0.25
N GLY A 140 8.78 7.48 -0.99
CA GLY A 140 8.44 8.64 -1.82
C GLY A 140 7.62 9.72 -1.07
N PRO A 141 7.32 10.85 -1.74
CA PRO A 141 6.57 11.96 -1.15
C PRO A 141 5.22 11.56 -0.54
N TYR A 142 4.52 10.59 -1.16
CA TYR A 142 3.26 10.08 -0.62
C TYR A 142 3.45 9.44 0.76
N THR A 143 4.36 8.47 0.87
CA THR A 143 4.60 7.73 2.11
C THR A 143 5.13 8.66 3.19
N ALA A 144 6.03 9.59 2.83
CA ALA A 144 6.51 10.61 3.76
C ALA A 144 5.36 11.50 4.25
N SER A 145 4.48 11.99 3.37
CA SER A 145 3.29 12.75 3.77
C SER A 145 2.35 11.96 4.68
N ALA A 146 2.16 10.66 4.41
CA ALA A 146 1.33 9.79 5.22
C ALA A 146 1.90 9.66 6.64
N LEU A 147 3.20 9.43 6.79
CA LEU A 147 3.85 9.36 8.11
C LEU A 147 3.79 10.70 8.85
N MET A 148 4.16 11.78 8.17
CA MET A 148 4.10 13.12 8.74
C MET A 148 2.70 13.47 9.24
N SER A 149 1.66 13.12 8.48
CA SER A 149 0.29 13.38 8.90
C SER A 149 -0.17 12.41 10.00
N PHE A 150 -0.05 11.09 9.80
CA PHE A 150 -0.69 10.10 10.67
C PHE A 150 0.06 9.89 11.99
N GLN A 151 1.40 9.94 12.00
CA GLN A 151 2.20 9.69 13.20
C GLN A 151 2.67 10.96 13.87
N PHE A 152 3.12 11.93 13.07
CA PHE A 152 3.72 13.16 13.59
C PHE A 152 2.74 14.33 13.65
N HIS A 153 1.49 14.09 13.24
CA HIS A 153 0.40 15.09 13.25
C HIS A 153 0.82 16.41 12.61
N GLU A 154 1.61 16.38 11.54
CA GLU A 154 1.93 17.57 10.76
C GLU A 154 0.71 17.98 9.92
N ARG A 155 0.48 19.28 9.79
CA ARG A 155 -0.52 19.84 8.89
C ARG A 155 -0.09 19.63 7.42
N ARG A 156 -0.34 18.43 6.89
CA ARG A 156 0.10 18.01 5.56
C ARG A 156 -0.99 17.20 4.84
N ALA A 157 -1.19 17.45 3.55
CA ALA A 157 -2.13 16.69 2.74
C ALA A 157 -1.53 15.34 2.33
N VAL A 158 -2.37 14.30 2.37
CA VAL A 158 -2.04 12.96 1.88
C VAL A 158 -2.89 12.70 0.63
N LEU A 159 -2.27 12.35 -0.50
CA LEU A 159 -2.95 12.26 -1.79
C LEU A 159 -2.79 10.89 -2.45
N ASP A 160 -3.45 9.88 -1.88
CA ASP A 160 -3.64 8.59 -2.55
C ASP A 160 -4.76 8.67 -3.61
N THR A 161 -5.00 7.58 -4.31
CA THR A 161 -6.07 7.53 -5.33
C THR A 161 -7.50 7.65 -4.76
N ASN A 162 -7.71 7.31 -3.48
CA ASN A 162 -9.00 7.38 -2.82
C ASN A 162 -9.31 8.83 -2.40
N ILE A 163 -8.42 9.45 -1.65
CA ILE A 163 -8.50 10.83 -1.21
C ILE A 163 -8.68 11.76 -2.41
N ARG A 164 -7.83 11.62 -3.44
CA ARG A 164 -7.93 12.44 -4.64
C ARG A 164 -9.30 12.33 -5.31
N ARG A 165 -9.87 11.13 -5.40
CA ARG A 165 -11.21 10.92 -5.98
C ARG A 165 -12.29 11.58 -5.13
N VAL A 166 -12.23 11.44 -3.81
CA VAL A 166 -13.22 12.06 -2.90
C VAL A 166 -13.16 13.58 -3.01
N ILE A 167 -11.96 14.18 -2.92
CA ILE A 167 -11.76 15.62 -3.05
C ILE A 167 -12.27 16.10 -4.42
N ALA A 168 -11.88 15.42 -5.50
CA ALA A 168 -12.25 15.79 -6.86
C ALA A 168 -13.78 15.77 -7.07
N ARG A 169 -14.48 14.75 -6.56
CA ARG A 169 -15.94 14.67 -6.66
C ARG A 169 -16.64 15.74 -5.83
N ILE A 170 -16.21 15.96 -4.59
CA ILE A 170 -16.90 16.88 -3.67
C ILE A 170 -16.66 18.34 -4.03
N PHE A 171 -15.40 18.70 -4.29
CA PHE A 171 -14.97 20.10 -4.40
C PHE A 171 -14.78 20.57 -5.84
N SER A 172 -14.49 19.67 -6.78
CA SER A 172 -14.23 20.03 -8.18
C SER A 172 -15.31 19.55 -9.15
N GLY A 173 -16.27 18.73 -8.70
CA GLY A 173 -17.36 18.24 -9.55
C GLY A 173 -16.93 17.24 -10.62
N ILE A 174 -15.70 16.70 -10.53
CA ILE A 174 -15.16 15.76 -11.53
C ILE A 174 -15.19 14.33 -10.98
N GLU A 175 -15.47 13.35 -11.85
CA GLU A 175 -15.60 11.94 -11.44
C GLU A 175 -14.30 11.40 -10.83
N ARG A 176 -13.17 11.75 -11.44
CA ARG A 176 -11.81 11.33 -11.03
C ARG A 176 -10.76 12.25 -11.65
N PRO A 177 -9.56 12.35 -11.03
CA PRO A 177 -8.42 13.03 -11.66
C PRO A 177 -8.01 12.39 -12.98
N ALA A 178 -7.56 13.22 -13.93
CA ALA A 178 -7.10 12.77 -15.25
C ALA A 178 -5.75 12.03 -15.17
N SER A 179 -4.81 12.55 -14.39
CA SER A 179 -3.44 12.05 -14.26
C SER A 179 -3.30 10.88 -13.27
N SER A 180 -2.28 10.06 -13.48
CA SER A 180 -1.90 9.00 -12.54
C SER A 180 -1.30 9.56 -11.24
N SER A 181 -0.53 10.65 -11.32
CA SER A 181 0.07 11.35 -10.17
C SER A 181 -0.67 12.65 -9.83
N PRO A 182 -0.64 13.12 -8.56
CA PRO A 182 -1.21 14.41 -8.20
C PRO A 182 -0.58 15.57 -8.99
N THR A 183 -1.39 16.46 -9.52
CA THR A 183 -0.96 17.73 -10.14
C THR A 183 -0.70 18.80 -9.09
N ARG A 184 -0.09 19.93 -9.49
CA ARG A 184 0.10 21.10 -8.61
C ARG A 184 -1.25 21.63 -8.11
N VAL A 185 -2.24 21.73 -9.01
CA VAL A 185 -3.59 22.21 -8.68
C VAL A 185 -4.28 21.28 -7.66
N GLU A 186 -4.12 19.97 -7.81
CA GLU A 186 -4.66 19.01 -6.83
C GLU A 186 -4.00 19.17 -5.44
N ARG A 187 -2.69 19.42 -5.40
CA ARG A 187 -1.96 19.68 -4.13
C ARG A 187 -2.44 20.96 -3.47
N GLU A 188 -2.48 22.06 -4.22
CA GLU A 188 -2.95 23.36 -3.71
C GLU A 188 -4.38 23.30 -3.19
N LEU A 189 -5.27 22.61 -3.91
CA LEU A 189 -6.63 22.37 -3.44
C LEU A 189 -6.62 21.57 -2.13
N ALA A 190 -5.91 20.45 -2.06
CA ALA A 190 -5.87 19.62 -0.87
C ALA A 190 -5.29 20.37 0.35
N ASP A 191 -4.22 21.15 0.17
CA ASP A 191 -3.60 21.94 1.23
C ASP A 191 -4.53 23.06 1.73
N SER A 192 -5.34 23.64 0.84
CA SER A 192 -6.35 24.65 1.22
C SER A 192 -7.50 24.06 2.05
N LEU A 193 -7.75 22.74 1.94
CA LEU A 193 -8.80 22.03 2.66
C LEU A 193 -8.35 21.53 4.03
N LEU A 194 -7.07 21.58 4.35
CA LEU A 194 -6.56 21.11 5.63
C LEU A 194 -7.07 21.98 6.79
N PRO A 195 -7.57 21.36 7.88
CA PRO A 195 -7.82 22.03 9.16
C PRO A 195 -6.59 22.77 9.70
N SER A 196 -6.77 23.60 10.73
CA SER A 196 -5.65 24.35 11.33
C SER A 196 -4.79 23.46 12.24
N SER A 197 -5.41 22.53 12.98
CA SER A 197 -4.72 21.60 13.85
C SER A 197 -4.16 20.41 13.06
N GLY A 198 -2.92 20.04 13.36
CA GLY A 198 -2.28 18.89 12.74
C GLY A 198 -2.95 17.54 13.07
N ALA A 199 -3.46 17.38 14.29
CA ALA A 199 -4.23 16.18 14.68
C ALA A 199 -5.58 16.09 13.95
N GLU A 200 -6.24 17.24 13.73
CA GLU A 200 -7.44 17.29 12.89
C GLU A 200 -7.12 16.97 11.42
N CYS A 201 -5.95 17.38 10.93
CA CYS A 201 -5.47 17.02 9.59
C CYS A 201 -5.25 15.51 9.45
N ALA A 202 -4.65 14.87 10.44
CA ALA A 202 -4.49 13.41 10.49
C ALA A 202 -5.85 12.72 10.40
N THR A 203 -6.81 13.16 11.21
CA THR A 203 -8.19 12.66 11.24
C THR A 203 -8.87 12.88 9.88
N TRP A 204 -8.73 14.07 9.28
CA TRP A 204 -9.27 14.40 7.96
C TRP A 204 -8.73 13.48 6.86
N ASN A 205 -7.41 13.29 6.80
CA ASN A 205 -6.77 12.44 5.80
C ASN A 205 -7.22 10.98 5.96
N LEU A 206 -7.26 10.45 7.19
CA LEU A 206 -7.74 9.09 7.47
C LEU A 206 -9.22 8.92 7.10
N ALA A 207 -10.08 9.89 7.42
CA ALA A 207 -11.50 9.84 7.11
C ALA A 207 -11.75 9.89 5.60
N LEU A 208 -11.03 10.74 4.86
CA LEU A 208 -11.07 10.77 3.39
C LEU A 208 -10.61 9.45 2.76
N MET A 209 -9.51 8.89 3.27
CA MET A 209 -8.96 7.62 2.79
C MET A 209 -9.96 6.48 3.01
N GLU A 210 -10.52 6.38 4.21
CA GLU A 210 -11.48 5.34 4.58
C GLU A 210 -12.77 5.49 3.79
N PHE A 211 -13.34 6.69 3.74
CA PHE A 211 -14.54 6.99 2.99
C PHE A 211 -14.37 6.68 1.51
N GLY A 212 -13.23 7.07 0.91
CA GLY A 212 -12.92 6.73 -0.47
C GLY A 212 -12.78 5.22 -0.67
N ALA A 213 -12.20 4.49 0.28
CA ALA A 213 -11.97 3.06 0.16
C ALA A 213 -13.27 2.23 0.16
N ILE A 214 -14.27 2.57 0.98
CA ILE A 214 -15.44 1.70 1.18
C ILE A 214 -16.81 2.33 0.82
N ALA A 215 -16.93 3.65 0.74
CA ALA A 215 -18.20 4.32 0.41
C ALA A 215 -18.15 5.04 -0.95
N CYS A 216 -17.23 5.99 -1.10
CA CYS A 216 -17.02 6.72 -2.36
C CYS A 216 -16.04 5.97 -3.27
N THR A 217 -16.39 4.72 -3.60
CA THR A 217 -15.59 3.81 -4.42
C THR A 217 -15.49 4.31 -5.87
N SER A 218 -14.51 3.78 -6.61
CA SER A 218 -14.29 4.15 -8.01
C SER A 218 -15.42 3.67 -8.93
N LYS A 219 -16.02 2.51 -8.62
CA LYS A 219 -17.17 1.92 -9.31
C LYS A 219 -18.29 1.70 -8.30
N ASN A 220 -19.50 2.11 -8.67
CA ASN A 220 -20.70 1.98 -7.83
C ASN A 220 -20.54 2.60 -6.43
N PRO A 221 -20.24 3.91 -6.32
CA PRO A 221 -20.17 4.57 -5.02
C PRO A 221 -21.55 4.52 -4.32
N ALA A 222 -21.55 4.36 -3.00
CA ALA A 222 -22.73 4.31 -2.15
C ALA A 222 -23.34 5.70 -1.94
N CYS A 223 -23.64 6.40 -3.04
CA CYS A 223 -24.12 7.78 -3.01
C CYS A 223 -25.52 7.89 -2.38
N ASP A 224 -26.36 6.86 -2.45
CA ASP A 224 -27.74 6.93 -1.95
C ASP A 224 -27.80 6.98 -0.42
N THR A 225 -26.74 6.53 0.26
CA THR A 225 -26.55 6.59 1.72
C THR A 225 -25.41 7.51 2.12
N CYS A 226 -24.85 8.27 1.17
CA CYS A 226 -23.68 9.12 1.42
C CYS A 226 -24.10 10.39 2.19
N PRO A 227 -23.49 10.69 3.36
CA PRO A 227 -23.85 11.85 4.16
C PRO A 227 -23.42 13.19 3.53
N LEU A 228 -22.67 13.14 2.43
CA LEU A 228 -22.06 14.30 1.77
C LEU A 228 -22.72 14.62 0.43
N VAL A 229 -23.86 14.00 0.08
CA VAL A 229 -24.49 14.19 -1.24
C VAL A 229 -24.86 15.63 -1.53
N ALA A 230 -25.37 16.36 -0.54
CA ALA A 230 -25.72 17.78 -0.68
C ALA A 230 -24.50 18.63 -1.04
N GLU A 231 -23.35 18.31 -0.45
CA GLU A 231 -22.09 19.02 -0.68
C GLU A 231 -21.27 18.49 -1.86
N CYS A 232 -21.66 17.36 -2.43
CA CYS A 232 -20.91 16.72 -3.49
C CYS A 232 -21.21 17.36 -4.85
N ALA A 233 -20.33 18.23 -5.33
CA ALA A 233 -20.52 18.93 -6.60
C ALA A 233 -20.73 17.95 -7.79
N TRP A 234 -20.03 16.81 -7.79
CA TRP A 234 -20.17 15.79 -8.84
C TRP A 234 -21.54 15.10 -8.78
N PHE A 235 -22.07 14.88 -7.57
CA PHE A 235 -23.40 14.29 -7.40
C PHE A 235 -24.50 15.28 -7.83
N VAL A 236 -24.42 16.53 -7.38
CA VAL A 236 -25.36 17.61 -7.73
C VAL A 236 -25.38 17.85 -9.25
N ALA A 237 -24.24 17.72 -9.92
CA ALA A 237 -24.14 17.82 -11.38
C ALA A 237 -24.70 16.60 -12.14
N GLY A 238 -25.32 15.62 -11.47
CA GLY A 238 -25.89 14.43 -12.12
C GLY A 238 -24.87 13.31 -12.40
N ARG A 239 -23.74 13.27 -11.68
CA ARG A 239 -22.69 12.24 -11.80
C ARG A 239 -22.10 12.10 -13.22
N PRO A 240 -21.65 13.19 -13.88
CA PRO A 240 -21.10 13.12 -15.23
C PRO A 240 -19.86 12.19 -15.28
N MET A 241 -19.79 11.34 -16.32
CA MET A 241 -18.73 10.35 -16.50
C MET A 241 -17.61 10.86 -17.42
N VAL A 242 -16.37 10.46 -17.14
CA VAL A 242 -15.22 10.70 -18.03
C VAL A 242 -15.14 9.59 -19.08
N GLU A 243 -15.27 9.93 -20.36
CA GLU A 243 -15.34 8.98 -21.47
C GLU A 243 -14.06 8.15 -21.72
N VAL A 244 -12.92 8.57 -21.18
CA VAL A 244 -11.63 7.91 -21.44
C VAL A 244 -11.53 6.58 -20.66
N LYS A 245 -11.71 5.46 -21.36
CA LYS A 245 -11.39 4.13 -20.82
C LYS A 245 -9.88 3.96 -20.71
N ARG A 246 -9.36 3.78 -19.49
CA ARG A 246 -7.97 3.34 -19.29
C ARG A 246 -7.82 1.93 -19.84
N LYS A 247 -6.83 1.69 -20.70
CA LYS A 247 -6.49 0.35 -21.17
C LYS A 247 -6.10 -0.50 -19.95
N SER A 248 -6.81 -1.60 -19.71
CA SER A 248 -6.43 -2.61 -18.73
C SER A 248 -5.89 -3.84 -19.46
N GLN A 249 -4.71 -4.31 -19.07
CA GLN A 249 -4.18 -5.59 -19.52
C GLN A 249 -4.74 -6.70 -18.62
N ALA A 250 -5.14 -7.82 -19.22
CA ALA A 250 -5.47 -9.03 -18.46
C ALA A 250 -4.23 -9.52 -17.68
N TRP A 251 -4.41 -10.08 -16.49
CA TRP A 251 -3.29 -10.60 -15.70
C TRP A 251 -2.70 -11.89 -16.29
N ALA A 252 -3.55 -12.73 -16.88
CA ALA A 252 -3.15 -13.99 -17.51
C ALA A 252 -2.23 -13.74 -18.72
N GLY A 253 -1.15 -14.52 -18.83
CA GLY A 253 -0.16 -14.42 -19.90
C GLY A 253 0.90 -13.35 -19.69
N THR A 254 0.86 -12.61 -18.59
CA THR A 254 1.81 -11.50 -18.35
C THR A 254 3.12 -11.97 -17.71
N ASP A 255 4.19 -11.22 -17.94
CA ASP A 255 5.47 -11.41 -17.24
C ASP A 255 5.28 -11.39 -15.71
N ARG A 256 4.29 -10.63 -15.20
CA ARG A 256 3.96 -10.58 -13.77
C ARG A 256 3.46 -11.93 -13.24
N GLN A 257 2.68 -12.65 -14.03
CA GLN A 257 2.23 -14.01 -13.69
C GLN A 257 3.42 -14.96 -13.66
N ALA A 258 4.22 -15.00 -14.73
CA ALA A 258 5.40 -15.86 -14.84
C ALA A 258 6.40 -15.62 -13.69
N ARG A 259 6.73 -14.34 -13.42
CA ARG A 259 7.58 -13.94 -12.28
C ARG A 259 7.03 -14.44 -10.94
N GLY A 260 5.72 -14.28 -10.74
CA GLY A 260 5.05 -14.73 -9.52
C GLY A 260 5.17 -16.24 -9.31
N ARG A 261 5.09 -17.05 -10.37
CA ARG A 261 5.25 -18.51 -10.31
C ARG A 261 6.67 -18.90 -9.89
N VAL A 262 7.71 -18.31 -10.47
CA VAL A 262 9.12 -18.59 -10.13
C VAL A 262 9.42 -18.22 -8.68
N VAL A 263 9.01 -17.03 -8.24
CA VAL A 263 9.24 -16.58 -6.85
C VAL A 263 8.41 -17.40 -5.86
N GLN A 264 7.22 -17.90 -6.25
CA GLN A 264 6.43 -18.81 -5.42
C GLN A 264 7.13 -20.16 -5.22
N LEU A 265 7.62 -20.78 -6.32
CA LEU A 265 8.35 -22.05 -6.27
C LEU A 265 9.47 -22.02 -5.22
N LEU A 266 10.31 -20.99 -5.26
CA LEU A 266 11.44 -20.86 -4.33
C LEU A 266 11.02 -20.60 -2.88
N ARG A 267 9.91 -19.89 -2.65
CA ARG A 267 9.38 -19.69 -1.29
C ARG A 267 8.80 -20.98 -0.72
N ASP A 268 8.12 -21.77 -1.53
CA ASP A 268 7.54 -23.05 -1.10
C ASP A 268 8.63 -24.02 -0.63
N LEU A 269 9.83 -23.96 -1.22
CA LEU A 269 10.99 -24.73 -0.76
C LEU A 269 11.50 -24.32 0.62
N HIS A 270 11.42 -23.04 0.98
CA HIS A 270 11.80 -22.56 2.31
C HIS A 270 10.81 -23.04 3.37
N VAL A 271 9.51 -22.99 3.07
CA VAL A 271 8.46 -23.48 3.98
C VAL A 271 8.52 -25.02 4.15
N SER A 272 8.81 -25.74 3.07
CA SER A 272 8.87 -27.20 3.08
C SER A 272 10.13 -27.72 3.79
N GLY A 273 11.26 -27.01 3.67
CA GLY A 273 12.51 -27.34 4.39
C GLY A 273 12.39 -27.15 5.91
N ASP A 274 11.67 -26.13 6.37
CA ASP A 274 11.38 -25.92 7.79
C ASP A 274 10.43 -27.00 8.35
N SER A 275 9.57 -27.58 7.51
CA SER A 275 8.59 -28.60 7.92
C SER A 275 9.20 -29.98 8.16
N SER A 276 10.38 -30.28 7.58
CA SER A 276 11.12 -31.52 7.88
C SER A 276 11.83 -31.52 9.24
N ALA A 277 11.89 -30.38 9.94
CA ALA A 277 12.47 -30.28 11.28
C ALA A 277 11.45 -30.50 12.42
N SER A 278 10.16 -30.74 12.12
CA SER A 278 9.10 -30.82 13.15
C SER A 278 8.22 -32.07 13.09
N SER A 279 8.66 -33.15 12.45
CA SER A 279 7.93 -34.44 12.44
C SER A 279 8.79 -35.62 12.89
N ALA A 280 9.18 -35.61 14.17
CA ALA A 280 9.59 -36.81 14.89
C ALA A 280 9.16 -36.72 16.37
N SER A 281 7.94 -37.17 16.67
CA SER A 281 7.63 -38.14 17.74
C SER A 281 6.17 -38.03 18.17
N SER A 282 5.45 -39.14 17.98
CA SER A 282 4.21 -39.50 18.65
C SER A 282 4.54 -40.57 19.70
N ASP A 283 4.27 -40.32 20.98
CA ASP A 283 3.23 -41.05 21.76
C ASP A 283 3.29 -40.79 23.29
N SER A 284 2.21 -40.16 23.78
CA SER A 284 1.41 -40.45 25.00
C SER A 284 2.03 -40.24 26.43
N PRO A 285 1.22 -40.21 27.52
CA PRO A 285 0.73 -38.99 28.18
C PRO A 285 1.17 -38.88 29.66
N VAL A 286 0.98 -37.72 30.33
CA VAL A 286 0.65 -37.52 31.78
C VAL A 286 0.67 -36.01 32.12
N ALA A 287 -0.14 -35.67 33.13
CA ALA A 287 -0.67 -34.37 33.50
C ALA A 287 0.27 -33.33 34.15
N SER A 288 -0.24 -32.09 34.16
CA SER A 288 -0.11 -31.00 35.14
C SER A 288 1.28 -30.39 35.42
N GLY A 289 1.40 -29.07 35.18
CA GLY A 289 2.50 -28.27 35.69
C GLY A 289 2.61 -26.90 35.03
N ASP A 290 2.78 -25.88 35.86
CA ASP A 290 2.68 -24.44 35.61
C ASP A 290 3.86 -23.83 34.81
N SER A 291 3.60 -22.68 34.18
CA SER A 291 4.53 -21.57 33.90
C SER A 291 5.84 -21.80 33.10
N SER A 292 5.90 -21.27 31.88
CA SER A 292 6.80 -20.15 31.50
C SER A 292 6.77 -19.92 29.98
N ALA A 293 6.44 -18.69 29.59
CA ALA A 293 6.48 -18.24 28.21
C ALA A 293 7.94 -18.08 27.76
N THR A 294 8.54 -19.15 27.25
CA THR A 294 9.80 -19.06 26.49
C THR A 294 9.48 -18.57 25.10
N GLY A 295 9.89 -17.33 24.81
CA GLY A 295 9.88 -16.76 23.47
C GLY A 295 10.62 -17.68 22.50
N ASN A 296 9.94 -18.07 21.43
CA ASN A 296 10.53 -18.86 20.37
C ASN A 296 11.51 -17.94 19.59
N VAL A 297 12.77 -17.93 20.01
CA VAL A 297 13.86 -17.28 19.26
C VAL A 297 14.07 -18.10 17.99
N PRO A 298 13.97 -17.53 16.78
CA PRO A 298 14.22 -18.29 15.57
C PRO A 298 15.67 -18.77 15.54
N SER A 299 15.86 -20.07 15.26
CA SER A 299 17.18 -20.72 15.09
C SER A 299 18.09 -19.99 14.11
N PRO A 300 19.43 -20.14 14.24
CA PRO A 300 20.40 -19.57 13.32
C PRO A 300 20.19 -20.16 11.91
N ILE A 301 20.03 -19.30 10.92
CA ILE A 301 19.89 -19.71 9.51
C ILE A 301 21.30 -19.91 8.96
N ASP A 302 21.80 -21.14 9.03
CA ASP A 302 23.08 -21.53 8.41
C ASP A 302 23.04 -22.93 7.76
N GLU A 303 21.95 -23.22 7.03
CA GLU A 303 21.93 -24.28 6.02
C GLU A 303 21.75 -23.65 4.64
N ALA A 304 22.45 -24.20 3.64
CA ALA A 304 22.49 -23.65 2.28
C ALA A 304 21.07 -23.37 1.75
N ALA A 305 20.79 -22.10 1.43
CA ALA A 305 19.47 -21.66 0.96
C ALA A 305 18.92 -22.61 -0.11
N PRO A 306 17.65 -23.07 0.00
CA PRO A 306 17.04 -23.94 -0.98
C PRO A 306 17.19 -23.40 -2.39
N THR A 307 17.54 -24.28 -3.32
CA THR A 307 17.85 -23.93 -4.71
C THR A 307 17.02 -24.75 -5.69
N VAL A 308 16.72 -24.17 -6.86
CA VAL A 308 16.09 -24.86 -8.00
C VAL A 308 17.04 -24.86 -9.20
N SER A 309 16.91 -25.84 -10.09
CA SER A 309 17.61 -25.78 -11.38
C SER A 309 17.03 -24.65 -12.24
N TYR A 310 17.86 -24.09 -13.13
CA TYR A 310 17.41 -23.10 -14.11
C TYR A 310 16.32 -23.68 -15.03
N SER A 311 16.46 -24.95 -15.40
CA SER A 311 15.45 -25.69 -16.19
C SER A 311 14.08 -25.77 -15.51
N ALA A 312 14.03 -26.07 -14.22
CA ALA A 312 12.77 -26.10 -13.47
C ALA A 312 12.14 -24.70 -13.34
N ALA A 313 12.98 -23.67 -13.18
CA ALA A 313 12.50 -22.29 -13.17
C ALA A 313 11.91 -21.87 -14.53
N LEU A 314 12.51 -22.29 -15.65
CA LEU A 314 11.98 -22.07 -17.00
C LEU A 314 10.62 -22.75 -17.20
N GLU A 315 10.50 -24.01 -16.79
CA GLU A 315 9.24 -24.77 -16.89
C GLU A 315 8.10 -24.07 -16.14
N VAL A 316 8.38 -23.62 -14.91
CA VAL A 316 7.40 -22.91 -14.08
C VAL A 316 7.14 -21.49 -14.59
N ALA A 317 8.09 -20.82 -15.24
CA ALA A 317 7.90 -19.52 -15.85
C ALA A 317 7.08 -19.59 -17.16
N THR A 318 7.14 -20.70 -17.89
CA THR A 318 6.49 -20.85 -19.20
C THR A 318 4.97 -20.91 -19.06
N LEU A 319 4.26 -20.03 -19.79
CA LEU A 319 2.80 -19.93 -19.77
C LEU A 319 2.18 -20.51 -21.05
N PRO A 320 0.96 -21.05 -21.00
CA PRO A 320 0.29 -21.53 -22.21
C PRO A 320 0.10 -20.40 -23.23
N GLY A 321 0.59 -20.62 -24.46
CA GLY A 321 0.48 -19.65 -25.56
C GLY A 321 1.38 -18.41 -25.43
N SER A 322 2.35 -18.41 -24.51
CA SER A 322 3.34 -17.33 -24.43
C SER A 322 4.44 -17.45 -25.49
N ASP A 323 5.04 -16.31 -25.82
CA ASP A 323 6.30 -16.22 -26.56
C ASP A 323 7.41 -17.05 -25.88
N PRO A 324 8.18 -17.88 -26.62
CA PRO A 324 9.27 -18.70 -26.05
C PRO A 324 10.32 -17.90 -25.27
N ASP A 325 10.56 -16.64 -25.66
CA ASP A 325 11.53 -15.77 -25.00
C ASP A 325 11.00 -15.13 -23.71
N GLN A 326 9.70 -15.28 -23.39
CA GLN A 326 9.11 -14.72 -22.17
C GLN A 326 9.75 -15.30 -20.92
N ALA A 327 9.86 -16.62 -20.80
CA ALA A 327 10.33 -17.29 -19.60
C ALA A 327 11.81 -16.96 -19.28
N PRO A 328 12.77 -17.06 -20.24
CA PRO A 328 14.15 -16.64 -20.02
C PRO A 328 14.25 -15.16 -19.60
N ARG A 329 13.57 -14.26 -20.33
CA ARG A 329 13.55 -12.82 -20.03
C ARG A 329 13.00 -12.52 -18.64
N VAL A 330 12.00 -13.27 -18.20
CA VAL A 330 11.43 -13.18 -16.85
C VAL A 330 12.43 -13.55 -15.77
N ILE A 331 13.19 -14.64 -15.97
CA ILE A 331 14.20 -15.10 -15.00
C ILE A 331 15.36 -14.11 -14.93
N GLU A 332 15.89 -13.65 -16.06
CA GLU A 332 16.95 -12.63 -16.08
C GLU A 332 16.48 -11.32 -15.43
N GLY A 333 15.23 -10.92 -15.67
CA GLY A 333 14.64 -9.77 -14.99
C GLY A 333 14.51 -9.97 -13.48
N LEU A 334 14.29 -11.20 -12.99
CA LEU A 334 14.25 -11.46 -11.54
C LEU A 334 15.64 -11.42 -10.90
N LEU A 335 16.66 -11.90 -11.62
CA LEU A 335 18.07 -11.80 -11.22
C LEU A 335 18.52 -10.33 -11.17
N ALA A 336 18.21 -9.55 -12.21
CA ALA A 336 18.54 -8.13 -12.29
C ALA A 336 17.88 -7.31 -11.16
N ASP A 337 16.66 -7.67 -10.78
CA ASP A 337 15.94 -7.01 -9.69
C ASP A 337 16.39 -7.47 -8.29
N GLY A 338 17.36 -8.38 -8.20
CA GLY A 338 17.85 -8.94 -6.93
C GLY A 338 16.84 -9.85 -6.21
N LEU A 339 15.80 -10.30 -6.91
CA LEU A 339 14.80 -11.22 -6.37
C LEU A 339 15.24 -12.68 -6.43
N LEU A 340 16.27 -12.97 -7.22
CA LEU A 340 16.95 -14.25 -7.34
C LEU A 340 18.46 -14.03 -7.34
N VAL A 341 19.20 -15.08 -7.01
CA VAL A 341 20.66 -15.17 -7.19
C VAL A 341 21.04 -16.47 -7.88
N ARG A 342 22.14 -16.47 -8.65
CA ARG A 342 22.73 -17.69 -9.20
C ARG A 342 23.57 -18.39 -8.14
N VAL A 343 23.45 -19.71 -8.05
CA VAL A 343 24.25 -20.57 -7.18
C VAL A 343 24.94 -21.61 -8.07
N GLY A 344 26.23 -21.39 -8.35
CA GLY A 344 26.92 -22.15 -9.40
C GLY A 344 26.39 -21.80 -10.80
N GLU A 345 26.54 -22.73 -11.75
CA GLU A 345 26.22 -22.48 -13.16
C GLU A 345 24.73 -22.63 -13.50
N ASP A 346 24.03 -23.59 -12.89
CA ASP A 346 22.67 -24.00 -13.30
C ASP A 346 21.61 -23.92 -12.18
N ARG A 347 21.89 -23.25 -11.05
CA ARG A 347 20.93 -23.16 -9.94
C ARG A 347 20.59 -21.74 -9.56
N LEU A 348 19.36 -21.56 -9.08
CA LEU A 348 18.78 -20.30 -8.64
C LEU A 348 18.31 -20.43 -7.18
N ALA A 349 18.45 -19.36 -6.41
CA ALA A 349 17.99 -19.26 -5.02
C ALA A 349 17.35 -17.89 -4.74
N LEU A 350 16.69 -17.76 -3.59
CA LEU A 350 16.40 -16.44 -3.02
C LEU A 350 17.69 -15.79 -2.50
N PRO A 351 17.81 -14.45 -2.54
CA PRO A 351 18.95 -13.74 -1.95
C PRO A 351 19.08 -13.99 -0.44
N ARG A 352 20.30 -13.90 0.07
CA ARG A 352 20.58 -14.00 1.52
C ARG A 352 20.27 -12.72 2.25
#